data_AF-A0A4Q3V9F3-F1
#
_entry.id   AF-A0A4Q3V9F3-F1
#
_cell.length_a   1.000
_cell.length_b   1.000
_cell.length_c   1.000
_cell.angle_alpha   90.00
_cell.angle_beta   90.00
_cell.angle_gamma   90.00
#
_symmetry.space_group_name_H-M   'P 1'
#
loop_
_entity.id
_entity.type
_entity.pdbx_description
1 polymer ?
#
loop_
_entity_poly.entity_id
_entity_poly.type
_entity_poly.pdbx_seq_one_letter_code
_entity_poly.pdbx_strand_id
1 'polypeptide(L)'
;WCDVEPCYIFHPANAYETEDGKVIMDAAVHADMFNDAVQGPNSKSTPFERLTIDPVAKKVTRKVLDAAPQEFPRPDERRIGKPYRYAYTLALPEGGDTRFIGDSRLYKHDLEAGTKQVHDFGKDKMPGEFVFVPKSADSAEDDGWLVGFVVDVEKKTTDFVILDTRNFTGAPQAAITIPLQIPPGFHGNFMAIT
;
A
#
# COMPACT_ATOMS: atom_id res chain seq x y z
N TRP A 1 -13.09 -20.26 -12.02
CA TRP A 1 -12.26 -19.53 -13.00
C TRP A 1 -13.15 -18.57 -13.75
N CYS A 2 -12.79 -17.30 -13.71
CA CYS A 2 -13.46 -16.19 -14.38
C CYS A 2 -12.41 -15.53 -15.28
N ASP A 3 -12.78 -15.20 -16.51
CA ASP A 3 -11.85 -14.55 -17.43
C ASP A 3 -11.65 -13.08 -17.02
N VAL A 4 -10.42 -12.59 -17.20
CA VAL A 4 -10.02 -11.21 -16.87
C VAL A 4 -9.12 -10.67 -17.98
N GLU A 5 -9.26 -9.38 -18.29
CA GLU A 5 -8.33 -8.69 -19.18
C GLU A 5 -6.89 -8.80 -18.63
N PRO A 6 -5.90 -9.11 -19.47
CA PRO A 6 -4.52 -9.29 -19.04
C PRO A 6 -4.01 -8.13 -18.19
N CYS A 7 -3.43 -8.47 -17.06
CA CYS A 7 -2.72 -7.57 -16.15
C CYS A 7 -1.80 -8.41 -15.26
N TYR A 8 -0.94 -7.74 -14.51
CA TYR A 8 -0.07 -8.38 -13.54
C TYR A 8 -0.36 -7.85 -12.15
N ILE A 9 -0.55 -8.75 -11.18
CA ILE A 9 -0.83 -8.40 -9.79
C ILE A 9 0.21 -9.10 -8.92
N PHE A 10 1.06 -8.33 -8.25
CA PHE A 10 1.96 -8.86 -7.22
C PHE A 10 1.27 -8.83 -5.86
N HIS A 11 0.84 -7.65 -5.41
CA HIS A 11 0.32 -7.47 -4.06
C HIS A 11 -1.16 -7.05 -4.04
N PRO A 12 -2.05 -7.93 -3.54
CA PRO A 12 -3.39 -7.53 -3.15
C PRO A 12 -3.33 -6.75 -1.83
N ALA A 13 -4.20 -5.74 -1.69
CA ALA A 13 -4.44 -5.08 -0.41
C ALA A 13 -5.29 -5.95 0.51
N ASN A 14 -6.44 -6.38 -0.01
CA ASN A 14 -7.42 -7.21 0.71
C ASN A 14 -8.41 -7.81 -0.30
N ALA A 15 -9.11 -8.86 0.11
CA ALA A 15 -10.24 -9.41 -0.62
C ALA A 15 -11.34 -9.86 0.34
N TYR A 16 -12.61 -9.78 -0.08
CA TYR A 16 -13.74 -10.23 0.73
C TYR A 16 -14.95 -10.61 -0.14
N GLU A 17 -15.81 -11.47 0.40
CA GLU A 17 -17.09 -11.85 -0.21
C GLU A 17 -18.19 -10.83 0.14
N THR A 18 -19.03 -10.55 -0.85
CA THR A 18 -20.23 -9.71 -0.72
C THR A 18 -21.45 -10.58 -0.46
N GLU A 19 -22.54 -10.00 0.07
CA GLU A 19 -23.75 -10.74 0.42
C GLU A 19 -24.40 -11.46 -0.78
N ASP A 20 -24.22 -10.94 -2.00
CA ASP A 20 -24.72 -11.55 -3.24
C ASP A 20 -23.74 -12.56 -3.87
N GLY A 21 -22.68 -12.94 -3.14
CA GLY A 21 -21.75 -14.00 -3.53
C GLY A 21 -20.65 -13.58 -4.51
N LYS A 22 -20.49 -12.28 -4.78
CA LYS A 22 -19.32 -11.77 -5.53
C LYS A 22 -18.11 -11.59 -4.61
N VAL A 23 -16.91 -11.62 -5.19
CA VAL A 23 -15.66 -11.30 -4.49
C VAL A 23 -15.17 -9.92 -4.90
N ILE A 24 -14.86 -9.07 -3.91
CA ILE A 24 -14.12 -7.83 -4.10
C ILE A 24 -12.65 -8.10 -3.78
N MET A 25 -11.74 -7.68 -4.65
CA MET A 25 -10.30 -7.69 -4.41
C MET A 25 -9.72 -6.36 -4.82
N ASP A 26 -9.04 -5.68 -3.89
CA ASP A 26 -8.31 -4.46 -4.19
C ASP A 26 -6.81 -4.77 -4.27
N ALA A 27 -6.11 -4.19 -5.23
CA ALA A 27 -4.71 -4.50 -5.48
C ALA A 27 -3.96 -3.36 -6.17
N ALA A 28 -2.63 -3.36 -6.02
CA ALA A 28 -1.74 -2.66 -6.95
C ALA A 28 -1.69 -3.47 -8.25
N VAL A 29 -2.22 -2.92 -9.34
CA VAL A 29 -2.34 -3.62 -10.61
C VAL A 29 -1.36 -3.03 -11.61
N HIS A 30 -0.39 -3.84 -12.05
CA HIS A 30 0.54 -3.47 -13.09
C HIS A 30 -0.10 -3.69 -14.46
N ALA A 31 -0.09 -2.65 -15.28
CA ALA A 31 -0.65 -2.71 -16.64
C ALA A 31 0.15 -3.65 -17.55
N ASP A 32 1.46 -3.72 -17.34
CA ASP A 32 2.41 -4.55 -18.07
C ASP A 32 3.51 -5.06 -17.15
N MET A 33 4.08 -6.22 -17.46
CA MET A 33 5.24 -6.75 -16.77
C MET A 33 6.05 -7.63 -17.72
N PHE A 34 7.37 -7.53 -17.67
CA PHE A 34 8.30 -8.33 -18.49
C PHE A 34 8.14 -8.20 -20.01
N ASN A 35 7.43 -7.18 -20.49
CA ASN A 35 7.27 -6.94 -21.93
C ASN A 35 8.59 -6.59 -22.62
N ASP A 36 9.38 -5.71 -22.00
CA ASP A 36 10.59 -5.13 -22.61
C ASP A 36 11.89 -5.57 -21.90
N ALA A 37 11.81 -6.32 -20.78
CA ALA A 37 12.96 -6.75 -19.99
C ALA A 37 12.69 -8.06 -19.21
N VAL A 38 13.75 -8.82 -18.92
CA VAL A 38 13.68 -10.06 -18.12
C VAL A 38 13.76 -9.84 -16.61
N GLN A 39 14.11 -8.62 -16.18
CA GLN A 39 14.13 -8.21 -14.77
C GLN A 39 12.94 -7.30 -14.50
N GLY A 40 12.33 -7.43 -13.32
CA GLY A 40 11.20 -6.63 -12.88
C GLY A 40 11.24 -6.34 -11.38
N PRO A 41 10.23 -5.65 -10.83
CA PRO A 41 9.07 -5.11 -11.55
C PRO A 41 9.52 -4.02 -12.55
N ASN A 42 8.90 -3.88 -13.71
CA ASN A 42 9.26 -2.89 -14.75
C ASN A 42 8.03 -2.24 -15.39
N SER A 43 6.91 -2.24 -14.67
CA SER A 43 5.67 -1.71 -15.21
C SER A 43 5.72 -0.19 -15.39
N LYS A 44 5.13 0.30 -16.48
CA LYS A 44 5.00 1.74 -16.75
C LYS A 44 3.85 2.37 -15.96
N SER A 45 2.93 1.58 -15.43
CA SER A 45 1.76 2.06 -14.69
C SER A 45 1.32 1.02 -13.65
N THR A 46 1.18 1.47 -12.40
CA THR A 46 0.74 0.64 -11.28
C THR A 46 -0.36 1.36 -10.48
N PRO A 47 -1.57 1.53 -11.05
CA PRO A 47 -2.72 2.08 -10.31
C PRO A 47 -3.16 1.15 -9.17
N PHE A 48 -3.90 1.74 -8.23
CA PHE A 48 -4.67 0.98 -7.27
C PHE A 48 -6.07 0.71 -7.84
N GLU A 49 -6.42 -0.57 -8.01
CA GLU A 49 -7.67 -0.99 -8.63
C GLU A 49 -8.49 -1.91 -7.73
N ARG A 50 -9.81 -1.87 -7.95
CA ARG A 50 -10.79 -2.84 -7.44
C ARG A 50 -11.21 -3.79 -8.55
N LEU A 51 -11.05 -5.08 -8.28
CA LEU A 51 -11.59 -6.19 -9.06
C LEU A 51 -12.88 -6.66 -8.39
N THR A 52 -13.99 -6.65 -9.14
CA THR A 52 -15.25 -7.29 -8.77
C THR A 52 -15.39 -8.58 -9.57
N ILE A 53 -15.32 -9.71 -8.88
CA ILE A 53 -15.32 -11.04 -9.47
C ILE A 53 -16.68 -11.68 -9.20
N ASP A 54 -17.43 -11.93 -10.27
CA ASP A 54 -18.70 -12.63 -10.23
C ASP A 54 -18.47 -14.10 -10.63
N PRO A 55 -18.52 -15.05 -9.68
CA PRO A 55 -18.27 -16.46 -9.96
C PRO A 55 -19.43 -17.13 -10.73
N VAL A 56 -20.65 -16.60 -10.63
CA VAL A 56 -21.83 -17.13 -11.31
C VAL A 56 -21.82 -16.71 -12.78
N ALA A 57 -21.60 -15.43 -13.04
CA ALA A 57 -21.47 -14.88 -14.39
C ALA A 57 -20.11 -15.19 -15.03
N LYS A 58 -19.14 -15.71 -14.24
CA LYS A 58 -17.73 -15.94 -14.63
C LYS A 58 -17.05 -14.70 -15.20
N LYS A 59 -17.37 -13.52 -14.64
CA LYS A 59 -16.91 -12.22 -15.15
C LYS A 59 -16.12 -11.48 -14.09
N VAL A 60 -15.03 -10.83 -14.53
CA VAL A 60 -14.29 -9.87 -13.71
C VAL A 60 -14.50 -8.46 -14.27
N THR A 61 -14.84 -7.51 -13.40
CA THR A 61 -14.88 -6.07 -13.72
C THR A 61 -13.82 -5.35 -12.91
N ARG A 62 -13.02 -4.50 -13.57
CA ARG A 62 -11.94 -3.72 -12.96
C ARG A 62 -12.35 -2.25 -12.87
N LYS A 63 -12.00 -1.60 -11.77
CA LYS A 63 -12.19 -0.16 -11.54
C LYS A 63 -10.92 0.43 -10.95
N VAL A 64 -10.37 1.45 -11.60
CA VAL A 64 -9.29 2.26 -11.03
C VAL A 64 -9.86 3.07 -9.86
N LEU A 65 -9.30 2.86 -8.67
CA LEU A 65 -9.61 3.62 -7.45
C LEU A 65 -8.71 4.85 -7.36
N ASP A 66 -7.44 4.69 -7.71
CA ASP A 66 -6.46 5.77 -7.82
C ASP A 66 -5.45 5.45 -8.93
N ALA A 67 -5.27 6.40 -9.85
CA ALA A 67 -4.37 6.25 -10.98
C ALA A 67 -2.90 6.52 -10.63
N ALA A 68 -2.62 7.13 -9.47
CA ALA A 68 -1.25 7.40 -9.05
C ALA A 68 -0.46 6.09 -8.88
N PRO A 69 0.80 6.01 -9.36
CA PRO A 69 1.65 4.85 -9.17
C PRO A 69 1.85 4.53 -7.69
N GLN A 70 1.58 3.27 -7.30
CA GLN A 70 1.69 2.85 -5.90
C GLN A 70 1.84 1.33 -5.75
N GLU A 71 2.35 0.91 -4.59
CA GLU A 71 2.60 -0.49 -4.22
C GLU A 71 2.49 -0.66 -2.69
N PHE A 72 2.85 -1.85 -2.20
CA PHE A 72 2.84 -2.31 -0.81
C PHE A 72 1.54 -1.96 -0.09
N PRO A 73 0.38 -2.36 -0.64
CA PRO A 73 -0.88 -2.04 -0.02
C PRO A 73 -1.06 -2.80 1.29
N ARG A 74 -1.44 -2.08 2.35
CA ARG A 74 -1.71 -2.62 3.68
C ARG A 74 -3.06 -2.10 4.20
N PRO A 75 -4.00 -2.96 4.60
CA PRO A 75 -5.19 -2.56 5.34
C PRO A 75 -4.93 -2.62 6.86
N ASP A 76 -5.95 -2.32 7.65
CA ASP A 76 -6.03 -2.83 9.02
C ASP A 76 -6.17 -4.36 8.99
N GLU A 77 -5.19 -5.08 9.56
CA GLU A 77 -5.15 -6.54 9.50
C GLU A 77 -6.35 -7.23 10.18
N ARG A 78 -7.06 -6.54 11.11
CA ARG A 78 -8.33 -7.03 11.69
C ARG A 78 -9.42 -7.23 10.64
N ARG A 79 -9.25 -6.60 9.46
CA ARG A 79 -10.16 -6.59 8.31
C ARG A 79 -9.71 -7.48 7.15
N ILE A 80 -8.60 -8.20 7.26
CA ILE A 80 -8.21 -9.17 6.22
C ILE A 80 -9.35 -10.17 6.00
N GLY A 81 -9.75 -10.37 4.74
CA GLY A 81 -10.85 -11.25 4.37
C GLY A 81 -12.25 -10.66 4.55
N LYS A 82 -12.36 -9.40 5.03
CA LYS A 82 -13.63 -8.76 5.42
C LYS A 82 -13.84 -7.42 4.70
N PRO A 83 -15.09 -6.91 4.64
CA PRO A 83 -15.34 -5.53 4.23
C PRO A 83 -14.51 -4.55 5.07
N TYR A 84 -13.89 -3.61 4.37
CA TYR A 84 -12.94 -2.65 4.91
C TYR A 84 -13.03 -1.34 4.12
N ARG A 85 -12.64 -0.24 4.78
CA ARG A 85 -12.74 1.13 4.28
C ARG A 85 -11.39 1.75 3.97
N TYR A 86 -10.32 1.41 4.70
CA TYR A 86 -9.04 2.10 4.59
C TYR A 86 -7.92 1.20 4.05
N ALA A 87 -7.19 1.73 3.08
CA ALA A 87 -5.97 1.11 2.56
C ALA A 87 -4.81 2.12 2.62
N TYR A 88 -3.63 1.63 2.97
CA TYR A 88 -2.41 2.42 2.99
C TYR A 88 -1.46 1.88 1.93
N THR A 89 -0.85 2.75 1.13
CA THR A 89 0.06 2.32 0.06
C THR A 89 1.30 3.20 0.03
N LEU A 90 2.38 2.65 -0.51
CA LEU A 90 3.61 3.37 -0.81
C LEU A 90 3.51 3.98 -2.21
N ALA A 91 3.81 5.26 -2.35
CA ALA A 91 3.89 5.90 -3.65
C ALA A 91 5.09 5.36 -4.46
N LEU A 92 4.91 5.18 -5.76
CA LEU A 92 5.99 4.84 -6.69
C LEU A 92 6.40 6.07 -7.50
N PRO A 93 7.69 6.22 -7.86
CA PRO A 93 8.11 7.26 -8.78
C PRO A 93 7.35 7.23 -10.10
N GLU A 94 6.96 8.41 -10.58
CA GLU A 94 6.41 8.56 -11.93
C GLU A 94 7.42 8.07 -12.99
N GLY A 95 6.91 7.45 -14.05
CA GLY A 95 7.76 6.90 -15.11
C GLY A 95 8.34 5.50 -14.84
N GLY A 96 8.01 4.89 -13.68
CA GLY A 96 8.30 3.49 -13.42
C GLY A 96 9.74 3.21 -12.96
N ASP A 97 10.37 4.14 -12.23
CA ASP A 97 11.66 3.84 -11.59
C ASP A 97 11.47 2.83 -10.45
N THR A 98 12.01 1.64 -10.67
CA THR A 98 11.82 0.44 -9.86
C THR A 98 12.76 0.39 -8.67
N ARG A 99 13.65 1.38 -8.56
CA ARG A 99 14.54 1.51 -7.40
C ARG A 99 13.81 2.05 -6.18
N PHE A 100 12.54 2.48 -6.32
CA PHE A 100 11.75 3.16 -5.29
C PHE A 100 12.43 4.45 -4.78
N ILE A 101 13.39 4.97 -5.56
CA ILE A 101 14.12 6.18 -5.26
C ILE A 101 13.36 7.33 -5.92
N GLY A 102 12.99 8.34 -5.12
CA GLY A 102 12.49 9.61 -5.64
C GLY A 102 11.02 9.91 -5.38
N ASP A 103 10.26 8.96 -4.82
CA ASP A 103 8.92 9.23 -4.30
C ASP A 103 8.83 8.92 -2.81
N SER A 104 8.88 9.99 -2.01
CA SER A 104 8.98 9.96 -0.55
C SER A 104 7.61 9.96 0.13
N ARG A 105 6.58 9.37 -0.48
CA ARG A 105 5.19 9.56 -0.06
C ARG A 105 4.48 8.26 0.31
N LEU A 106 3.57 8.36 1.27
CA LEU A 106 2.54 7.34 1.55
C LEU A 106 1.18 7.89 1.19
N TYR A 107 0.28 7.00 0.80
CA TYR A 107 -1.13 7.29 0.57
C TYR A 107 -1.98 6.59 1.61
N LYS A 108 -2.99 7.32 2.13
CA LYS A 108 -4.11 6.77 2.89
C LYS A 108 -5.35 6.94 2.04
N HIS A 109 -5.97 5.84 1.66
CA HIS A 109 -7.22 5.81 0.91
C HIS A 109 -8.40 5.61 1.85
N ASP A 110 -9.44 6.42 1.65
CA ASP A 110 -10.79 6.14 2.14
C ASP A 110 -11.61 5.64 0.95
N LEU A 111 -11.84 4.32 0.92
CA LEU A 111 -12.44 3.60 -0.21
C LEU A 111 -13.95 3.81 -0.30
N GLU A 112 -14.60 4.19 0.80
CA GLU A 112 -16.02 4.55 0.81
C GLU A 112 -16.21 5.98 0.31
N ALA A 113 -15.41 6.92 0.81
CA ALA A 113 -15.48 8.32 0.40
C ALA A 113 -14.87 8.58 -0.99
N GLY A 114 -14.02 7.66 -1.48
CA GLY A 114 -13.27 7.83 -2.72
C GLY A 114 -12.21 8.93 -2.63
N THR A 115 -11.60 9.11 -1.46
CA THR A 115 -10.61 10.16 -1.20
C THR A 115 -9.25 9.60 -0.82
N LYS A 116 -8.21 10.40 -1.02
CA LYS A 116 -6.83 10.08 -0.68
C LYS A 116 -6.19 11.20 0.13
N GLN A 117 -5.48 10.85 1.19
CA GLN A 117 -4.55 11.71 1.89
C GLN A 117 -3.11 11.30 1.57
N VAL A 118 -2.18 12.24 1.66
CA VAL A 118 -0.77 12.04 1.33
C VAL A 118 0.11 12.46 2.51
N HIS A 119 0.98 11.56 2.94
CA HIS A 119 2.09 11.89 3.83
C HIS A 119 3.36 12.02 2.98
N ASP A 120 4.08 13.13 3.08
CA ASP A 120 5.33 13.34 2.37
C ASP A 120 6.49 13.44 3.36
N PHE A 121 7.43 12.50 3.29
CA PHE A 121 8.62 12.48 4.13
C PHE A 121 9.65 13.54 3.71
N GLY A 122 9.47 14.16 2.55
CA GLY A 122 10.37 15.17 2.00
C GLY A 122 11.55 14.57 1.24
N LYS A 123 12.36 15.49 0.71
CA LYS A 123 13.51 15.18 -0.13
C LYS A 123 14.50 14.23 0.57
N ASP A 124 15.14 13.37 -0.23
CA ASP A 124 16.18 12.42 0.20
C ASP A 124 15.71 11.37 1.24
N LYS A 125 14.38 11.21 1.35
CA LYS A 125 13.75 10.14 2.12
C LYS A 125 13.25 9.05 1.18
N MET A 126 13.45 7.80 1.59
CA MET A 126 12.98 6.62 0.88
C MET A 126 12.25 5.71 1.89
N PRO A 127 10.91 5.85 1.99
CA PRO A 127 10.09 4.96 2.80
C PRO A 127 10.03 3.54 2.22
N GLY A 128 10.01 2.54 3.09
CA GLY A 128 9.65 1.16 2.75
C GLY A 128 8.15 0.89 2.92
N GLU A 129 7.79 -0.39 3.03
CA GLU A 129 6.43 -0.80 3.43
C GLU A 129 6.11 -0.31 4.85
N PHE A 130 4.91 0.25 5.04
CA PHE A 130 4.37 0.62 6.35
C PHE A 130 3.23 -0.31 6.74
N VAL A 131 3.25 -0.78 7.99
CA VAL A 131 2.24 -1.68 8.55
C VAL A 131 1.31 -0.92 9.49
N PHE A 132 0.00 -1.17 9.40
CA PHE A 132 -0.97 -0.60 10.32
C PHE A 132 -0.97 -1.33 11.66
N VAL A 133 -0.98 -0.58 12.75
CA VAL A 133 -1.04 -1.06 14.13
C VAL A 133 -2.24 -0.39 14.81
N PRO A 134 -3.29 -1.14 15.19
CA PRO A 134 -4.45 -0.54 15.83
C PRO A 134 -4.13 -0.02 17.22
N LYS A 135 -4.77 1.09 17.61
CA LYS A 135 -4.61 1.69 18.95
C LYS A 135 -5.05 0.76 20.07
N SER A 136 -6.09 -0.03 19.81
CA SER A 136 -6.59 -1.10 20.67
C SER A 136 -7.36 -2.11 19.83
N ALA A 137 -7.70 -3.27 20.38
CA ALA A 137 -8.48 -4.29 19.66
C ALA A 137 -9.82 -3.74 19.13
N ASP A 138 -10.44 -2.80 19.85
CA ASP A 138 -11.76 -2.23 19.58
C ASP A 138 -11.71 -0.82 18.97
N SER A 139 -10.52 -0.32 18.62
CA SER A 139 -10.40 1.00 17.99
C SER A 139 -11.05 1.01 16.60
N ALA A 140 -11.45 2.19 16.12
CA ALA A 140 -11.93 2.36 14.76
C ALA A 140 -10.87 1.87 13.74
N GLU A 141 -11.30 1.56 12.51
CA GLU A 141 -10.45 0.94 11.49
C GLU A 141 -9.21 1.77 11.14
N ASP A 142 -9.29 3.11 11.20
CA ASP A 142 -8.16 4.02 11.00
C ASP A 142 -7.70 4.70 12.29
N ASP A 143 -8.05 4.19 13.47
CA ASP A 143 -7.57 4.70 14.76
C ASP A 143 -6.41 3.83 15.25
N GLY A 144 -5.20 4.28 14.95
CA GLY A 144 -3.97 3.55 15.21
C GLY A 144 -2.76 4.29 14.67
N TRP A 145 -1.75 3.52 14.29
CA TRP A 145 -0.51 4.01 13.74
C TRP A 145 -0.12 3.27 12.47
N LEU A 146 0.59 3.95 11.59
CA LEU A 146 1.41 3.30 10.59
C LEU A 146 2.86 3.30 11.08
N VAL A 147 3.52 2.15 10.97
CA VAL A 147 4.92 1.99 11.35
C VAL A 147 5.74 1.43 10.21
N GLY A 148 6.94 1.96 10.00
CA GLY A 148 7.78 1.55 8.88
C GLY A 148 9.16 2.21 8.92
N PHE A 149 10.06 1.74 8.07
CA PHE A 149 11.39 2.32 7.93
C PHE A 149 11.43 3.39 6.86
N VAL A 150 12.17 4.47 7.12
CA VAL A 150 12.46 5.52 6.16
C VAL A 150 13.96 5.72 6.10
N VAL A 151 14.55 5.40 4.95
CA VAL A 151 15.98 5.62 4.71
C VAL A 151 16.21 7.10 4.40
N ASP A 152 17.16 7.72 5.10
CA ASP A 152 17.70 9.03 4.75
C ASP A 152 18.95 8.82 3.89
N VAL A 153 18.83 9.03 2.58
CA VAL A 153 19.93 8.73 1.66
C VAL A 153 21.06 9.75 1.75
N GLU A 154 20.77 10.97 2.19
CA GLU A 154 21.77 12.02 2.41
C GLU A 154 22.61 11.71 3.65
N LYS A 155 21.95 11.38 4.77
CA LYS A 155 22.62 11.12 6.06
C LYS A 155 23.11 9.70 6.21
N LYS A 156 22.70 8.78 5.33
CA LYS A 156 23.00 7.34 5.40
C LYS A 156 22.55 6.73 6.73
N THR A 157 21.37 7.15 7.18
CA THR A 157 20.71 6.63 8.38
C THR A 157 19.35 6.04 8.01
N THR A 158 18.70 5.40 8.96
CA THR A 158 17.33 4.92 8.79
C THR A 158 16.53 5.27 10.03
N ASP A 159 15.35 5.86 9.83
CA ASP A 159 14.41 6.13 10.91
C ASP A 159 13.35 5.03 10.92
N PHE A 160 13.06 4.45 12.09
CA PHE A 160 11.81 3.75 12.31
C PHE A 160 10.75 4.79 12.68
N VAL A 161 9.78 4.99 11.79
CA VAL A 161 8.81 6.07 11.87
C VAL A 161 7.46 5.54 12.36
N ILE A 162 6.82 6.31 13.23
CA ILE A 162 5.48 6.07 13.76
C ILE A 162 4.60 7.25 13.36
N LEU A 163 3.62 7.00 12.49
CA LEU A 163 2.64 7.98 12.01
C LEU A 163 1.29 7.76 12.69
N ASP A 164 0.70 8.80 13.26
CA ASP A 164 -0.70 8.77 13.70
C ASP A 164 -1.61 8.82 12.47
N THR A 165 -2.43 7.79 12.26
CA THR A 165 -3.31 7.69 11.09
C THR A 165 -4.46 8.70 11.09
N ARG A 166 -4.77 9.33 12.23
CA ARG A 166 -5.75 10.43 12.33
C ARG A 166 -5.13 11.78 12.02
N ASN A 167 -3.80 11.91 12.13
CA ASN A 167 -3.03 13.07 11.71
C ASN A 167 -2.08 12.70 10.56
N PHE A 168 -2.59 11.94 9.58
CA PHE A 168 -1.77 11.27 8.56
C PHE A 168 -0.88 12.23 7.76
N THR A 169 -1.37 13.43 7.42
CA THR A 169 -0.63 14.43 6.64
C THR A 169 0.33 15.27 7.50
N GLY A 170 0.32 15.09 8.82
CA GLY A 170 1.13 15.82 9.77
C GLY A 170 2.54 15.23 9.93
N ALA A 171 3.33 15.83 10.82
CA ALA A 171 4.63 15.27 11.20
C ALA A 171 4.47 13.90 11.89
N PRO A 172 5.47 13.00 11.78
CA PRO A 172 5.47 11.77 12.54
C PRO A 172 5.27 11.99 14.04
N GLN A 173 4.49 11.11 14.67
CA GLN A 173 4.32 11.13 16.12
C GLN A 173 5.63 10.78 16.82
N ALA A 174 6.42 9.88 16.23
CA ALA A 174 7.78 9.57 16.66
C ALA A 174 8.64 9.08 15.48
N ALA A 175 9.96 9.25 15.62
CA ALA A 175 10.97 8.67 14.74
C ALA A 175 12.15 8.20 15.60
N ILE A 176 12.55 6.94 15.42
CA ILE A 176 13.72 6.35 16.11
C ILE A 176 14.84 6.20 15.09
N THR A 177 15.87 7.03 15.22
CA THR A 177 17.01 7.02 14.31
C THR A 177 17.97 5.88 14.61
N ILE A 178 18.23 5.09 13.59
CA ILE A 178 19.23 4.03 13.57
C ILE A 178 20.46 4.60 12.84
N PRO A 179 21.66 4.60 13.46
CA PRO A 179 22.86 5.27 12.93
C PRO A 179 23.56 4.46 11.83
N LEU A 180 22.77 3.81 10.97
CA LEU A 180 23.21 3.07 9.80
C LEU A 180 22.09 3.02 8.78
N GLN A 181 22.47 2.90 7.51
CA GLN A 181 21.53 2.70 6.42
C GLN A 181 21.12 1.22 6.39
N ILE A 182 19.85 0.96 6.70
CA ILE A 182 19.23 -0.33 6.42
C ILE A 182 18.87 -0.34 4.92
N PRO A 183 19.34 -1.32 4.13
CA PRO A 183 18.95 -1.42 2.74
C PRO A 183 17.43 -1.51 2.60
N PRO A 184 16.83 -0.96 1.51
CA PRO A 184 15.41 -1.15 1.22
C PRO A 184 15.03 -2.62 1.32
N GLY A 185 14.11 -2.91 2.23
CA GLY A 185 13.56 -4.24 2.44
C GLY A 185 12.37 -4.51 1.50
N PHE A 186 11.70 -5.63 1.77
CA PHE A 186 10.42 -5.96 1.15
C PHE A 186 9.33 -5.87 2.22
N HIS A 187 8.94 -7.01 2.77
CA HIS A 187 7.79 -7.10 3.65
C HIS A 187 8.16 -7.09 5.13
N GLY A 188 7.24 -6.58 5.94
CA GLY A 188 7.26 -6.65 7.40
C GLY A 188 5.87 -6.98 7.96
N ASN A 189 5.84 -7.43 9.22
CA ASN A 189 4.59 -7.60 9.97
C ASN A 189 4.80 -7.12 11.40
N PHE A 190 3.74 -6.60 12.01
CA PHE A 190 3.74 -6.21 13.41
C PHE A 190 3.13 -7.34 14.25
N MET A 191 3.87 -7.78 15.27
CA MET A 191 3.39 -8.78 16.22
C MET A 191 3.27 -8.11 17.59
N ALA A 192 2.04 -8.02 18.11
CA ALA A 192 1.83 -7.61 19.48
C ALA A 192 2.41 -8.68 20.42
N ILE A 193 3.14 -8.25 21.46
CA ILE A 193 3.56 -9.15 22.54
C ILE A 193 2.35 -9.30 23.46
N THR A 194 1.79 -10.50 23.50
CA THR A 194 0.73 -10.92 24.43
C THR A 194 1.30 -11.33 25.78
#